data_AF-A0A1U7I2F7-F1
#
_entry.id   AF-A0A1U7I2F7-F1
#
_cell.length_a   1.000
_cell.length_b   1.000
_cell.length_c   1.000
_cell.angle_alpha   90.00
_cell.angle_beta   90.00
_cell.angle_gamma   90.00
#
_symmetry.space_group_name_H-M   'P 1'
#
loop_
_entity.id
_entity.type
_entity.pdbx_description
1 polymer ?
#
loop_
_entity_poly.entity_id
_entity_poly.type
_entity_poly.pdbx_seq_one_letter_code
_entity_poly.pdbx_strand_id
1 'polypeptide(L)'
;MMKFSLKSPTNPNIRVTVELLNPKPNTPSKIVYEGDKLLITKIKHQIDRAYGAFGHLMSADSATAIDFQHVMTAQMKEFSPELIAGKLLESYDPEIPDGAVT
;
A
#
# COMPACT_ATOMS: atom_id res chain seq x y z
N MET A 1 1.71 4.63 11.21
CA MET A 1 1.10 3.44 10.56
C MET A 1 0.08 3.92 9.53
N MET A 2 -0.11 3.18 8.43
CA MET A 2 -1.11 3.50 7.38
C MET A 2 -1.92 2.23 7.11
N LYS A 3 -3.25 2.30 7.25
CA LYS A 3 -4.14 1.13 7.24
C LYS A 3 -5.36 1.37 6.36
N PHE A 4 -5.58 0.49 5.39
CA PHE A 4 -6.72 0.52 4.48
C PHE A 4 -7.65 -0.68 4.70
N SER A 5 -8.96 -0.44 4.65
CA SER A 5 -9.99 -1.46 4.49
C SER A 5 -10.30 -1.61 3.00
N LEU A 6 -10.22 -2.83 2.50
CA LEU A 6 -10.58 -3.23 1.15
C LEU A 6 -11.87 -4.07 1.20
N LYS A 7 -12.86 -3.74 0.37
CA LYS A 7 -14.13 -4.46 0.25
C LYS A 7 -14.06 -5.43 -0.93
N SER A 8 -14.63 -6.63 -0.79
CA SER A 8 -14.74 -7.53 -1.93
C SER A 8 -15.68 -6.96 -2.99
N PRO A 9 -15.30 -6.94 -4.28
CA PRO A 9 -16.17 -6.48 -5.37
C PRO A 9 -17.39 -7.41 -5.57
N THR A 10 -17.31 -8.65 -5.10
CA THR A 10 -18.37 -9.66 -5.26
C THR A 10 -19.24 -9.84 -4.01
N ASN A 11 -18.76 -9.39 -2.84
CA ASN A 11 -19.52 -9.47 -1.59
C ASN A 11 -19.11 -8.33 -0.63
N PRO A 12 -19.91 -7.26 -0.52
CA PRO A 12 -19.54 -6.08 0.27
C PRO A 12 -19.42 -6.32 1.78
N ASN A 13 -19.92 -7.46 2.29
CA ASN A 13 -19.78 -7.86 3.68
C ASN A 13 -18.39 -8.44 4.00
N ILE A 14 -17.64 -8.86 2.98
CA ILE A 14 -16.28 -9.37 3.14
C ILE A 14 -15.31 -8.19 3.01
N ARG A 15 -14.48 -8.01 4.05
CA ARG A 15 -13.44 -7.00 4.10
C ARG A 15 -12.10 -7.62 4.43
N VAL A 16 -11.06 -7.05 3.85
CA VAL A 16 -9.66 -7.30 4.21
C VAL A 16 -9.04 -5.99 4.61
N THR A 17 -8.30 -6.02 5.70
CA THR A 17 -7.51 -4.89 6.13
C THR A 17 -6.07 -5.08 5.70
N VAL A 18 -5.49 -4.04 5.13
CA VAL A 18 -4.09 -4.01 4.69
C VAL A 18 -3.39 -2.87 5.41
N GLU A 19 -2.30 -3.21 6.11
CA GLU A 19 -1.60 -2.29 6.99
C GLU A 19 -0.11 -2.23 6.64
N LEU A 20 0.42 -1.02 6.47
CA LEU A 20 1.85 -0.78 6.41
C LEU A 20 2.37 -0.39 7.81
N LEU A 21 3.19 -1.26 8.39
CA LEU A 21 3.83 -1.03 9.68
C LEU A 21 4.92 0.05 9.53
N ASN A 22 5.08 0.94 10.52
CA ASN A 22 6.18 1.91 10.57
C ASN A 22 6.48 2.69 9.25
N PRO A 23 5.48 3.36 8.64
CA PRO A 23 5.63 4.00 7.34
C PRO A 23 6.65 5.14 7.41
N LYS A 24 7.86 4.88 6.91
CA LYS A 24 8.80 5.94 6.53
C LYS A 24 8.68 6.16 5.02
N PRO A 25 8.84 7.41 4.52
CA PRO A 25 8.68 7.72 3.11
C PRO A 25 9.57 6.87 2.20
N ASN A 26 10.83 6.67 2.61
CA ASN A 26 11.88 6.08 1.76
C ASN A 26 12.37 4.71 2.25
N THR A 27 11.74 4.13 3.28
CA THR A 27 12.17 2.83 3.84
C THR A 27 11.08 1.78 3.64
N PRO A 28 11.38 0.68 2.93
CA PRO A 28 10.46 -0.44 2.82
C PRO A 28 10.07 -0.95 4.20
N SER A 29 8.77 -1.12 4.40
CA SER A 29 8.22 -1.62 5.64
C SER A 29 7.25 -2.76 5.37
N LYS A 30 7.07 -3.62 6.36
CA LYS A 30 6.25 -4.83 6.22
C LYS A 30 4.77 -4.48 6.03
N ILE A 31 4.12 -5.18 5.10
CA ILE A 31 2.68 -5.14 4.91
C ILE A 31 2.03 -6.31 5.67
N VAL A 32 0.97 -6.02 6.42
CA VAL A 32 0.18 -6.99 7.19
C VAL A 32 -1.24 -7.03 6.63
N TYR A 33 -1.80 -8.24 6.57
CA TYR A 33 -3.12 -8.51 6.02
C TYR A 33 -3.98 -9.22 7.07
N GLU A 34 -5.21 -8.77 7.23
CA GLU A 34 -6.19 -9.36 8.16
C GLU A 34 -7.55 -9.49 7.47
N GLY A 35 -8.24 -10.62 7.63
CA GLY A 35 -9.56 -10.86 7.06
C GLY A 35 -9.65 -12.16 6.25
N ASP A 36 -10.48 -12.15 5.20
CA ASP A 36 -10.74 -13.33 4.38
C ASP A 36 -9.49 -13.80 3.60
N LYS A 37 -9.13 -15.08 3.74
CA LYS A 37 -7.91 -15.64 3.15
C LYS A 37 -7.90 -15.61 1.63
N LEU A 38 -9.02 -15.90 0.98
CA LEU A 38 -9.09 -15.93 -0.49
C LEU A 38 -8.95 -14.52 -1.06
N LEU A 39 -9.60 -13.54 -0.42
CA LEU A 39 -9.49 -12.14 -0.79
C LEU A 39 -8.08 -11.61 -0.56
N ILE A 40 -7.42 -11.98 0.55
CA ILE A 40 -6.01 -11.64 0.80
C ILE A 40 -5.13 -12.14 -0.33
N THR A 41 -5.27 -13.39 -0.76
CA THR A 41 -4.48 -13.94 -1.87
C THR A 41 -4.66 -13.15 -3.16
N LYS A 42 -5.90 -12.75 -3.48
CA LYS A 42 -6.19 -11.92 -4.66
C LYS A 42 -5.55 -10.54 -4.56
N ILE A 43 -5.69 -9.88 -3.40
CA ILE A 43 -5.08 -8.57 -3.13
C ILE A 43 -3.56 -8.65 -3.26
N LYS A 44 -2.92 -9.67 -2.66
CA LYS A 44 -1.46 -9.87 -2.79
C LYS A 44 -1.04 -10.01 -4.24
N HIS A 45 -1.74 -10.85 -5.01
CA HIS A 45 -1.44 -11.04 -6.44
C HIS A 45 -1.58 -9.74 -7.25
N GLN A 46 -2.53 -8.88 -6.88
CA GLN A 46 -2.70 -7.58 -7.54
C GLN A 46 -1.62 -6.58 -7.15
N ILE A 47 -1.20 -6.55 -5.88
CA ILE A 47 -0.10 -5.70 -5.41
C ILE A 47 1.22 -6.09 -6.07
N ASP A 48 1.54 -7.39 -6.18
CA ASP A 48 2.76 -7.87 -6.86
C ASP A 48 2.82 -7.51 -8.35
N ARG A 49 1.66 -7.18 -8.95
CA ARG A 49 1.55 -6.75 -10.35
C ARG A 49 1.36 -5.25 -10.52
N ALA A 50 1.19 -4.52 -9.41
CA ALA A 50 1.02 -3.09 -9.40
C ALA A 50 2.38 -2.40 -9.50
N TYR A 51 2.38 -1.21 -10.08
CA TYR A 51 3.55 -0.34 -10.00
C TYR A 51 3.38 0.61 -8.81
N GLY A 52 4.44 0.76 -8.01
CA GLY A 52 4.53 1.79 -6.98
C GLY A 52 4.55 3.19 -7.59
N ALA A 53 4.82 4.19 -6.75
CA ALA A 53 5.07 5.53 -7.24
C ALA A 53 6.32 5.53 -8.13
N PHE A 54 6.36 6.42 -9.13
CA PHE A 54 7.50 6.55 -10.05
C PHE A 54 7.90 5.26 -10.80
N GLY A 55 7.00 4.27 -10.89
CA GLY A 55 7.26 3.01 -11.59
C GLY A 55 8.04 1.97 -10.78
N HIS A 56 8.17 2.16 -9.46
CA HIS A 56 8.81 1.17 -8.60
C HIS A 56 8.10 -0.19 -8.66
N LEU A 57 8.88 -1.28 -8.53
CA LEU A 57 8.30 -2.60 -8.35
C LEU A 57 7.76 -2.71 -6.93
N MET A 58 6.54 -3.21 -6.80
CA MET A 58 5.91 -3.47 -5.51
C MET A 58 6.04 -4.93 -5.12
N SER A 59 6.22 -5.17 -3.83
CA SER A 59 6.07 -6.49 -3.23
C SER A 59 4.84 -6.49 -2.35
N ALA A 60 4.06 -7.57 -2.42
CA ALA A 60 2.93 -7.79 -1.54
C ALA A 60 3.34 -7.93 -0.06
N ASP A 61 4.61 -8.17 0.26
CA ASP A 61 5.04 -8.36 1.65
C ASP A 61 5.74 -7.11 2.23
N SER A 62 6.21 -6.20 1.39
CA SER A 62 6.85 -4.94 1.82
C SER A 62 6.72 -3.82 0.80
N ALA A 63 6.51 -2.59 1.27
CA ALA A 63 6.48 -1.40 0.43
C ALA A 63 6.99 -0.17 1.19
N THR A 64 7.39 0.87 0.45
CA THR A 64 7.52 2.20 1.04
C THR A 64 6.14 2.83 1.28
N ALA A 65 6.07 3.86 2.10
CA ALA A 65 4.80 4.53 2.38
C ALA A 65 4.19 5.19 1.12
N ILE A 66 5.03 5.74 0.23
CA ILE A 66 4.57 6.38 -1.00
C ILE A 66 4.06 5.36 -2.02
N ASP A 67 4.79 4.25 -2.22
CA ASP A 67 4.37 3.22 -3.16
C ASP A 67 3.07 2.54 -2.69
N PHE A 68 2.99 2.25 -1.39
CA PHE A 68 1.80 1.68 -0.78
C PHE A 68 0.58 2.60 -0.95
N GLN A 69 0.71 3.89 -0.63
CA GLN A 69 -0.37 4.85 -0.83
C GLN A 69 -0.77 4.95 -2.31
N HIS A 70 0.18 4.99 -3.23
CA HIS A 70 -0.10 5.07 -4.65
C HIS A 70 -0.91 3.86 -5.12
N VAL A 71 -0.47 2.64 -4.80
CA VAL A 71 -1.19 1.42 -5.19
C VAL A 71 -2.60 1.41 -4.59
N MET A 72 -2.73 1.69 -3.29
CA MET A 72 -4.04 1.70 -2.63
C MET A 72 -4.99 2.73 -3.22
N THR A 73 -4.53 3.95 -3.51
CA THR A 73 -5.42 5.04 -3.96
C THR A 73 -5.67 5.04 -5.47
N ALA A 74 -4.68 4.65 -6.28
CA ALA A 74 -4.76 4.75 -7.73
C ALA A 74 -5.16 3.42 -8.42
N GLN A 75 -4.73 2.27 -7.89
CA GLN A 75 -4.79 0.99 -8.61
C GLN A 75 -5.72 -0.05 -7.97
N MET A 76 -6.04 0.08 -6.67
CA MET A 76 -6.94 -0.86 -5.96
C MET A 76 -8.42 -0.46 -6.01
N LYS A 77 -8.84 0.38 -6.97
CA LYS A 77 -10.19 0.96 -7.05
C LYS A 77 -11.32 -0.08 -7.03
N GLU A 78 -11.10 -1.25 -7.64
CA GLU A 78 -12.06 -2.37 -7.65
C GLU A 78 -12.48 -2.79 -6.23
N PHE A 79 -11.57 -2.66 -5.25
CA PHE A 79 -11.80 -3.05 -3.87
C PHE A 79 -12.32 -1.89 -3.00
N SER A 80 -12.65 -0.74 -3.59
CA SER A 80 -13.14 0.44 -2.87
C SER A 80 -12.33 0.76 -1.61
N PRO A 81 -11.03 1.07 -1.76
CA PRO A 81 -10.09 1.24 -0.66
C PRO A 81 -10.47 2.41 0.23
N GLU A 82 -10.52 2.17 1.53
CA GLU A 82 -10.91 3.14 2.54
C GLU A 82 -9.80 3.26 3.57
N LEU A 83 -9.23 4.46 3.76
CA LEU A 83 -8.24 4.69 4.81
C LEU A 83 -8.94 4.67 6.17
N ILE A 84 -8.56 3.73 7.04
CA ILE A 84 -9.19 3.52 8.35
C ILE A 84 -8.26 3.86 9.53
N ALA A 85 -6.95 3.98 9.30
CA ALA A 85 -6.03 4.52 10.28
C ALA A 85 -4.77 5.12 9.62
N GLY A 86 -4.21 6.15 10.27
CA GLY A 86 -3.06 6.89 9.77
C GLY A 86 -3.43 8.15 9.00
N LYS A 87 -2.49 8.66 8.21
CA LYS A 87 -2.66 9.82 7.33
C LYS A 87 -2.06 9.50 5.96
N LEU A 88 -2.65 10.09 4.93
CA LEU A 88 -2.03 10.10 3.61
C LEU A 88 -0.80 11.02 3.66
N LEU A 89 0.24 10.64 2.93
CA LEU A 89 1.38 11.48 2.62
C LEU A 89 0.91 12.63 1.72
N GLU A 90 1.09 13.85 2.21
CA GLU A 90 0.78 15.10 1.49
C GLU A 90 1.97 15.56 0.64
N SER A 91 3.19 15.26 1.08
CA SER A 91 4.43 15.58 0.40
C SER A 91 5.42 14.41 0.48
N TYR A 92 6.35 14.39 -0.46
CA TYR A 92 7.43 13.41 -0.56
C TYR A 92 8.75 14.14 -0.67
N ASP A 93 9.66 13.84 0.26
CA ASP A 93 11.05 14.24 0.17
C ASP A 93 11.88 12.95 0.03
N PRO A 94 12.52 12.71 -1.13
CA PRO A 94 13.38 11.54 -1.30
C PRO A 94 14.60 11.55 -0.38
N GLU A 95 14.87 12.66 0.31
CA GLU A 95 16.12 12.98 1.00
C GLU A 95 17.30 12.89 0.03
N ILE A 96 18.00 14.01 -0.18
CA ILE A 96 19.22 13.98 -1.01
C ILE A 96 20.28 13.20 -0.23
N PRO A 97 20.83 12.09 -0.77
CA PRO A 97 21.88 11.34 -0.07
C PRO A 97 23.09 12.23 0.21
N ASP A 98 23.74 12.05 1.35
CA ASP A 98 25.01 12.71 1.65
C ASP A 98 26.03 12.42 0.53
N GLY A 99 26.46 13.49 -0.16
CA GLY A 99 27.42 13.41 -1.28
C GLY A 99 26.80 13.38 -2.68
N ALA A 100 25.48 13.53 -2.83
CA ALA A 100 24.90 13.80 -4.14
C ALA A 100 25.42 15.13 -4.69
N VAL A 101 25.98 15.11 -5.91
CA VAL A 101 26.45 16.32 -6.59
C VAL A 101 25.22 17.03 -7.18
N THR A 102 24.92 18.22 -6.65
CA THR A 102 23.90 19.15 -7.19
C THR A 102 24.39 19.82 -8.47
#